data_AF-A0A1I6XEG5-F1
#
_entry.id   AF-A0A1I6XEG5-F1
#
_cell.length_a   1.000
_cell.length_b   1.000
_cell.length_c   1.000
_cell.angle_alpha   90.00
_cell.angle_beta   90.00
_cell.angle_gamma   90.00
#
_symmetry.space_group_name_H-M   'P 1'
#
loop_
_entity.id
_entity.type
_entity.pdbx_description
1 polymer ?
#
loop_
_entity_poly.entity_id
_entity_poly.type
_entity_poly.pdbx_seq_one_letter_code
_entity_poly.pdbx_strand_id
1 'polypeptide(L)'
;MMPRVTPALRATLLVLLVGLPTAPLLAATPTSADAPTSADESVAEGIEHLQQRWAEIHYTLPKDEQATALEALAAEADRRVAAHPEAAGLQIWAGIVRSTQAGASGGLGALSLVKDARRDLEQALAIDPLALDGSAYTSLGALYYQVPGWPLAFGDDDKAEHYLKRALSIDPDGLDSLYFWGDYLHEQGRDTEARQALEKALQAPPRPGRERADAGRREEVRALLETLGT
;
A
#
# COMPACT_ATOMS: atom_id res chain seq x y z
N MET A 1 -41.64 -5.39 4.36
CA MET A 1 -41.81 -5.65 2.91
C MET A 1 -43.26 -5.34 2.55
N MET A 2 -43.52 -4.11 2.11
CA MET A 2 -44.81 -3.71 1.55
C MET A 2 -44.61 -3.29 0.09
N PRO A 3 -45.56 -3.59 -0.82
CA PRO A 3 -45.35 -3.46 -2.24
C PRO A 3 -45.67 -2.05 -2.76
N ARG A 4 -44.93 -1.62 -3.78
CA ARG A 4 -45.23 -0.44 -4.60
C ARG A 4 -46.46 -0.70 -5.46
N VAL A 5 -47.38 0.26 -5.51
CA VAL A 5 -48.25 0.50 -6.69
C VAL A 5 -48.60 1.99 -6.76
N THR A 6 -48.21 2.65 -7.85
CA THR A 6 -48.72 3.96 -8.28
C THR A 6 -50.07 3.79 -9.00
N PRO A 7 -50.87 4.86 -9.10
CA PRO A 7 -51.43 5.15 -10.42
C PRO A 7 -51.38 6.62 -10.81
N ALA A 8 -51.45 6.79 -12.11
CA ALA A 8 -51.17 7.97 -12.88
C ALA A 8 -52.39 8.89 -13.08
N LEU A 9 -52.13 9.92 -13.90
CA LEU A 9 -53.03 10.74 -14.70
C LEU A 9 -53.71 11.95 -14.02
N ARG A 10 -53.33 13.13 -14.51
CA ARG A 10 -54.31 14.09 -15.06
C ARG A 10 -53.74 14.75 -16.33
N ALA A 11 -54.56 14.67 -17.38
CA ALA A 11 -54.37 15.27 -18.69
C ALA A 11 -54.48 16.80 -18.65
N THR A 12 -53.96 17.50 -19.67
CA THR A 12 -54.76 18.26 -20.65
C THR A 12 -53.83 18.89 -21.71
N LEU A 13 -54.27 18.77 -22.96
CA LEU A 13 -53.71 19.26 -24.21
C LEU A 13 -54.00 20.77 -24.40
N LEU A 14 -53.05 21.55 -24.91
CA LEU A 14 -53.35 22.61 -25.89
C LEU A 14 -52.10 22.97 -26.72
N VAL A 15 -52.25 22.84 -28.03
CA VAL A 15 -51.31 23.25 -29.08
C VAL A 15 -51.39 24.76 -29.27
N LEU A 16 -50.25 25.44 -29.37
CA LEU A 16 -50.13 26.66 -30.16
C LEU A 16 -48.76 26.71 -30.83
N LEU A 17 -48.79 26.74 -32.17
CA LEU A 17 -47.65 26.98 -33.06
C LEU A 17 -47.17 28.43 -32.92
N VAL A 18 -45.90 28.64 -32.52
CA VAL A 18 -45.13 29.85 -32.83
C VAL A 18 -43.66 29.44 -33.03
N GLY A 19 -43.00 30.08 -33.99
CA GLY A 19 -41.78 29.66 -34.67
C GLY A 19 -40.56 29.30 -33.81
N LEU A 20 -39.83 28.29 -34.27
CA LEU A 20 -38.50 27.92 -33.81
C LEU A 20 -37.46 28.94 -34.31
N PRO A 21 -36.69 29.61 -33.44
CA PRO A 21 -35.33 29.97 -33.77
C PRO A 21 -34.45 28.73 -33.53
N THR A 22 -33.76 28.29 -34.58
CA THR A 22 -32.66 27.32 -34.52
C THR A 22 -31.60 27.78 -33.52
N ALA A 23 -31.61 27.23 -32.32
CA ALA A 23 -30.50 27.32 -31.39
C ALA A 23 -29.41 26.35 -31.85
N PRO A 24 -28.12 26.75 -31.87
CA PRO A 24 -27.05 25.83 -32.19
C PRO A 24 -26.96 24.77 -31.09
N LEU A 25 -27.01 23.51 -31.49
CA LEU A 25 -26.70 22.36 -30.67
C LEU A 25 -25.23 22.52 -30.22
N LEU A 26 -25.01 22.99 -28.99
CA LEU A 26 -23.70 22.96 -28.36
C LEU A 26 -23.37 21.49 -28.13
N ALA A 27 -22.65 20.89 -29.08
CA ALA A 27 -22.10 19.55 -28.92
C ALA A 27 -21.13 19.60 -27.73
N ALA A 28 -21.56 19.05 -26.60
CA ALA A 28 -20.64 18.69 -25.53
C ALA A 28 -19.71 17.61 -26.12
N THR A 29 -18.51 18.02 -26.50
CA THR A 29 -17.45 17.07 -26.84
C THR A 29 -17.23 16.19 -25.61
N PRO A 30 -17.35 14.86 -25.72
CA PRO A 30 -16.94 14.00 -24.63
C PRO A 30 -15.48 14.30 -24.34
N THR A 31 -15.18 14.74 -23.12
CA THR A 31 -13.81 14.72 -22.59
C THR A 31 -13.31 13.30 -22.79
N SER A 32 -12.34 13.14 -23.69
CA SER A 32 -11.61 11.90 -23.86
C SER A 32 -11.01 11.54 -22.51
N ALA A 33 -11.50 10.49 -21.87
CA ALA A 33 -10.73 9.81 -20.85
C ALA A 33 -9.52 9.22 -21.59
N ASP A 34 -8.33 9.75 -21.32
CA ASP A 34 -7.09 9.23 -21.88
C ASP A 34 -6.99 7.75 -21.49
N ALA A 35 -6.96 6.88 -22.50
CA ALA A 35 -6.67 5.48 -22.27
C ALA A 35 -5.25 5.37 -21.68
N PRO A 36 -5.01 4.46 -20.71
CA PRO A 36 -3.68 4.28 -20.13
C PRO A 36 -2.65 4.04 -21.24
N THR A 37 -1.48 4.65 -21.11
CA THR A 37 -0.41 4.45 -22.10
C THR A 37 0.22 3.08 -21.90
N SER A 38 0.88 2.54 -22.95
CA SER A 38 1.61 1.27 -22.82
C SER A 38 2.71 1.30 -21.74
N ALA A 39 3.20 2.50 -21.39
CA ALA A 39 4.15 2.68 -20.30
C ALA A 39 3.47 2.53 -18.93
N ASP A 40 2.28 3.11 -18.75
CA ASP A 40 1.51 2.99 -17.51
C ASP A 40 1.09 1.54 -17.25
N GLU A 41 0.68 0.82 -18.29
CA GLU A 41 0.36 -0.61 -18.22
C GLU A 41 1.59 -1.43 -17.78
N SER A 42 2.76 -1.17 -18.38
CA SER A 42 4.01 -1.87 -18.02
C SER A 42 4.45 -1.62 -16.57
N VAL A 43 4.25 -0.39 -16.07
CA VAL A 43 4.51 -0.04 -14.67
C VAL A 43 3.54 -0.77 -13.73
N ALA A 44 2.24 -0.75 -14.05
CA ALA A 44 1.22 -1.43 -13.25
C ALA A 44 1.45 -2.94 -13.16
N GLU A 45 1.71 -3.60 -14.30
CA GLU A 45 2.09 -5.02 -14.36
C GLU A 45 3.35 -5.31 -13.56
N GLY A 46 4.34 -4.41 -13.62
CA GLY A 46 5.57 -4.52 -12.85
C GLY A 46 5.33 -4.47 -11.34
N ILE A 47 4.48 -3.55 -10.88
CA ILE A 47 4.11 -3.44 -9.47
C ILE A 47 3.37 -4.71 -9.01
N GLU A 48 2.39 -5.17 -9.79
CA GLU A 48 1.63 -6.39 -9.49
C GLU A 48 2.53 -7.62 -9.40
N HIS A 49 3.48 -7.77 -10.34
CA HIS A 49 4.44 -8.86 -10.31
C HIS A 49 5.33 -8.82 -9.05
N LEU A 50 5.89 -7.65 -8.71
CA LEU A 50 6.70 -7.50 -7.49
C LEU A 50 5.89 -7.83 -6.23
N GLN A 51 4.64 -7.40 -6.17
CA GLN A 51 3.69 -7.70 -5.09
C GLN A 51 3.48 -9.20 -4.90
N GLN A 52 3.17 -9.91 -5.98
CA GLN A 52 2.85 -11.34 -5.95
C GLN A 52 4.08 -12.18 -5.64
N ARG A 53 5.23 -11.85 -6.26
CA ARG A 53 6.50 -12.52 -6.01
C ARG A 53 6.98 -12.32 -4.58
N TRP A 54 6.93 -11.09 -4.06
CA TRP A 54 7.28 -10.82 -2.67
C TRP A 54 6.40 -11.64 -1.70
N ALA A 55 5.08 -11.66 -1.92
CA ALA A 55 4.17 -12.41 -1.07
C ALA A 55 4.43 -13.93 -1.11
N GLU A 56 4.80 -14.48 -2.26
CA GLU A 56 5.24 -15.88 -2.37
C GLU A 56 6.47 -16.17 -1.52
N ILE A 57 7.48 -15.33 -1.70
CA ILE A 57 8.77 -15.53 -1.06
C ILE A 57 8.62 -15.40 0.46
N HIS A 58 7.95 -14.35 0.91
CA HIS A 58 7.84 -14.04 2.32
C HIS A 58 6.96 -15.03 3.09
N TYR A 59 5.80 -15.40 2.53
CA TYR A 59 4.79 -16.18 3.24
C TYR A 59 4.74 -17.66 2.86
N THR A 60 5.45 -18.11 1.83
CA THR A 60 5.37 -19.52 1.37
C THR A 60 6.73 -20.21 1.31
N LEU A 61 7.81 -19.53 0.92
CA LEU A 61 9.11 -20.18 0.82
C LEU A 61 9.72 -20.52 2.20
N PRO A 62 10.48 -21.63 2.31
CA PRO A 62 11.29 -21.94 3.47
C PRO A 62 12.25 -20.78 3.81
N LYS A 63 12.46 -20.52 5.11
CA LYS A 63 13.24 -19.35 5.60
C LYS A 63 14.66 -19.29 5.03
N ASP A 64 15.31 -20.43 4.84
CA ASP A 64 16.65 -20.56 4.29
C ASP A 64 16.73 -20.28 2.78
N GLU A 65 15.61 -20.32 2.06
CA GLU A 65 15.53 -19.96 0.63
C GLU A 65 15.15 -18.48 0.41
N GLN A 66 14.54 -17.82 1.41
CA GLN A 66 13.99 -16.47 1.24
C GLN A 66 15.05 -15.42 0.90
N ALA A 67 16.20 -15.45 1.55
CA ALA A 67 17.26 -14.45 1.34
C ALA A 67 17.71 -14.40 -0.13
N THR A 68 18.01 -15.55 -0.73
CA THR A 68 18.43 -15.66 -2.13
C THR A 68 17.31 -15.24 -3.09
N ALA A 69 16.06 -15.63 -2.80
CA ALA A 69 14.92 -15.27 -3.64
C ALA A 69 14.61 -13.76 -3.59
N LEU A 70 14.73 -13.13 -2.42
CA LEU A 70 14.56 -11.69 -2.24
C LEU A 70 15.68 -10.89 -2.90
N GLU A 71 16.92 -11.37 -2.88
CA GLU A 71 18.03 -10.76 -3.62
C GLU A 71 17.75 -10.74 -5.13
N ALA A 72 17.28 -11.85 -5.69
CA ALA A 72 16.90 -11.92 -7.10
C ALA A 72 15.73 -10.97 -7.43
N LEU A 73 14.74 -10.88 -6.54
CA LEU A 73 13.61 -9.96 -6.69
C LEU A 73 14.04 -8.48 -6.57
N ALA A 74 14.97 -8.16 -5.68
CA ALA A 74 15.53 -6.82 -5.54
C ALA A 74 16.24 -6.40 -6.84
N ALA A 75 17.05 -7.28 -7.43
CA ALA A 75 17.70 -7.02 -8.71
C ALA A 75 16.69 -6.83 -9.86
N GLU A 76 15.51 -7.47 -9.78
CA GLU A 76 14.42 -7.22 -10.73
C GLU A 76 13.78 -5.84 -10.52
N ALA A 77 13.45 -5.50 -9.27
CA ALA A 77 12.92 -4.19 -8.91
C ALA A 77 13.86 -3.06 -9.40
N ASP A 78 15.17 -3.23 -9.25
CA ASP A 78 16.18 -2.28 -9.70
C ASP A 78 16.12 -2.02 -11.20
N ARG A 79 15.97 -3.08 -12.01
CA ARG A 79 15.83 -2.94 -13.48
C ARG A 79 14.55 -2.19 -13.85
N ARG A 80 13.45 -2.43 -13.14
CA ARG A 80 12.17 -1.75 -13.38
C ARG A 80 12.22 -0.29 -12.97
N VAL A 81 12.81 0.02 -11.81
CA VAL A 81 13.06 1.39 -11.37
C VAL A 81 13.99 2.12 -12.35
N ALA A 82 15.03 1.48 -12.86
CA ALA A 82 15.92 2.10 -13.85
C ALA A 82 15.20 2.41 -15.19
N ALA A 83 14.22 1.59 -15.57
CA ALA A 83 13.40 1.81 -16.76
C ALA A 83 12.32 2.89 -16.56
N HIS A 84 11.83 3.05 -15.33
CA HIS A 84 10.74 3.97 -14.96
C HIS A 84 11.06 4.70 -13.64
N PRO A 85 12.06 5.60 -13.63
CA PRO A 85 12.54 6.23 -12.41
C PRO A 85 11.49 7.10 -11.71
N GLU A 86 10.51 7.61 -12.45
CA GLU A 86 9.37 8.40 -11.98
C GLU A 86 8.20 7.59 -11.44
N ALA A 87 8.27 6.25 -11.46
CA ALA A 87 7.19 5.41 -10.94
C ALA A 87 7.36 5.19 -9.43
N ALA A 88 6.66 6.00 -8.62
CA ALA A 88 6.69 5.90 -7.15
C ALA A 88 6.39 4.49 -6.64
N GLY A 89 5.41 3.79 -7.24
CA GLY A 89 5.06 2.43 -6.85
C GLY A 89 6.21 1.43 -7.02
N LEU A 90 7.03 1.56 -8.06
CA LEU A 90 8.20 0.69 -8.26
C LEU A 90 9.31 0.99 -7.23
N GLN A 91 9.51 2.27 -6.88
CA GLN A 91 10.41 2.67 -5.80
C GLN A 91 9.95 2.11 -4.44
N ILE A 92 8.64 2.16 -4.15
CA ILE A 92 8.06 1.56 -2.93
C ILE A 92 8.37 0.07 -2.86
N TRP A 93 8.13 -0.67 -3.94
CA TRP A 93 8.39 -2.10 -3.96
C TRP A 93 9.86 -2.46 -3.90
N ALA A 94 10.75 -1.67 -4.51
CA ALA A 94 12.19 -1.83 -4.33
C ALA A 94 12.58 -1.70 -2.85
N GLY A 95 12.05 -0.68 -2.16
CA GLY A 95 12.25 -0.47 -0.72
C GLY A 95 11.74 -1.63 0.14
N ILE A 96 10.51 -2.08 -0.09
CA ILE A 96 9.89 -3.21 0.64
C ILE A 96 10.68 -4.51 0.44
N VAL A 97 11.09 -4.81 -0.79
CA VAL A 97 11.83 -6.03 -1.10
C VAL A 97 13.20 -6.00 -0.41
N ARG A 98 13.93 -4.88 -0.46
CA ARG A 98 15.23 -4.74 0.19
C ARG A 98 15.14 -4.77 1.72
N SER A 99 14.12 -4.14 2.32
CA SER A 99 13.93 -4.22 3.78
C SER A 99 13.63 -5.65 4.24
N THR A 100 12.80 -6.38 3.47
CA THR A 100 12.51 -7.80 3.73
C THR A 100 13.76 -8.66 3.56
N GLN A 101 14.55 -8.41 2.50
CA GLN A 101 15.83 -9.09 2.26
C GLN A 101 16.78 -8.89 3.44
N ALA A 102 16.89 -7.67 3.96
CA ALA A 102 17.74 -7.38 5.11
C ALA A 102 17.38 -8.22 6.33
N GLY A 103 16.07 -8.37 6.62
CA GLY A 103 15.58 -9.24 7.69
C GLY A 103 15.88 -10.72 7.46
N ALA A 104 15.76 -11.20 6.22
CA ALA A 104 16.01 -12.60 5.87
C ALA A 104 17.51 -12.96 5.86
N SER A 105 18.37 -12.07 5.37
CA SER A 105 19.82 -12.32 5.24
C SER A 105 20.60 -12.04 6.53
N GLY A 106 20.17 -11.07 7.34
CA GLY A 106 20.88 -10.63 8.54
C GLY A 106 22.33 -10.17 8.27
N GLY A 107 23.12 -10.09 9.34
CA GLY A 107 24.56 -9.81 9.27
C GLY A 107 24.93 -8.41 8.74
N LEU A 108 26.19 -8.26 8.30
CA LEU A 108 26.73 -6.95 7.88
C LEU A 108 26.09 -6.41 6.59
N GLY A 109 25.59 -7.29 5.72
CA GLY A 109 24.90 -6.89 4.48
C GLY A 109 23.53 -6.24 4.73
N ALA A 110 22.83 -6.65 5.79
CA ALA A 110 21.52 -6.11 6.15
C ALA A 110 21.55 -4.59 6.38
N LEU A 111 22.64 -4.05 6.94
CA LEU A 111 22.79 -2.61 7.19
C LEU A 111 22.85 -1.77 5.92
N SER A 112 23.43 -2.30 4.83
CA SER A 112 23.40 -1.61 3.53
C SER A 112 21.99 -1.67 2.94
N LEU A 113 21.37 -2.85 2.98
CA LEU A 113 20.03 -3.08 2.43
C LEU A 113 18.97 -2.17 3.06
N VAL A 114 18.98 -1.98 4.40
CA VAL A 114 18.01 -1.07 5.05
C VAL A 114 18.26 0.40 4.71
N LYS A 115 19.51 0.79 4.43
CA LYS A 115 19.83 2.17 4.00
C LYS A 115 19.37 2.41 2.55
N ASP A 116 19.59 1.43 1.68
CA ASP A 116 19.10 1.46 0.31
C ASP A 116 17.57 1.46 0.27
N ALA A 117 16.92 0.62 1.09
CA ALA A 117 15.46 0.58 1.22
C ALA A 117 14.89 1.93 1.67
N ARG A 118 15.48 2.55 2.69
CA ARG A 118 15.08 3.90 3.13
C ARG A 118 15.18 4.92 1.99
N ARG A 119 16.27 4.90 1.23
CA ARG A 119 16.46 5.82 0.09
C ARG A 119 15.35 5.65 -0.95
N ASP A 120 15.00 4.42 -1.32
CA ASP A 120 13.96 4.19 -2.33
C ASP A 120 12.59 4.69 -1.84
N LEU A 121 12.27 4.46 -0.56
CA LEU A 121 11.00 4.91 0.03
C LEU A 121 10.94 6.44 0.15
N GLU A 122 12.05 7.09 0.53
CA GLU A 122 12.16 8.55 0.53
C GLU A 122 12.03 9.13 -0.89
N GLN A 123 12.61 8.46 -1.89
CA GLN A 123 12.44 8.83 -3.30
C GLN A 123 11.00 8.65 -3.78
N ALA A 124 10.33 7.58 -3.37
CA ALA A 124 8.91 7.37 -3.67
C ALA A 124 8.05 8.50 -3.10
N LEU A 125 8.28 8.89 -1.84
CA LEU A 125 7.57 10.02 -1.21
C LEU A 125 7.81 11.35 -1.95
N ALA A 126 9.01 11.55 -2.50
CA ALA A 126 9.32 12.74 -3.28
C ALA A 126 8.59 12.78 -4.64
N ILE A 127 8.28 11.61 -5.21
CA ILE A 127 7.55 11.48 -6.48
C ILE A 127 6.04 11.59 -6.25
N ASP A 128 5.50 10.71 -5.42
CA ASP A 128 4.07 10.68 -5.07
C ASP A 128 3.90 10.16 -3.63
N PRO A 129 3.63 11.03 -2.65
CA PRO A 129 3.46 10.65 -1.26
C PRO A 129 2.17 9.86 -0.98
N LEU A 130 1.23 9.80 -1.94
CA LEU A 130 -0.02 9.05 -1.81
C LEU A 130 0.01 7.72 -2.57
N ALA A 131 1.07 7.43 -3.31
CA ALA A 131 1.20 6.20 -4.08
C ALA A 131 0.98 4.97 -3.20
N LEU A 132 0.20 4.02 -3.74
CA LEU A 132 -0.14 2.76 -3.08
C LEU A 132 -0.68 2.98 -1.66
N ASP A 133 -1.64 3.89 -1.51
CA ASP A 133 -2.31 4.21 -0.25
C ASP A 133 -1.34 4.62 0.87
N GLY A 134 -0.26 5.33 0.50
CA GLY A 134 0.75 5.78 1.45
C GLY A 134 1.68 4.68 1.96
N SER A 135 1.82 3.55 1.24
CA SER A 135 2.67 2.42 1.63
C SER A 135 4.12 2.82 1.96
N ALA A 136 4.67 3.85 1.30
CA ALA A 136 5.99 4.37 1.62
C ALA A 136 6.12 4.83 3.08
N TYR A 137 5.08 5.48 3.62
CA TYR A 137 5.04 5.90 5.01
C TYR A 137 4.98 4.72 5.97
N THR A 138 4.17 3.70 5.66
CA THR A 138 4.10 2.46 6.45
C THR A 138 5.48 1.80 6.53
N SER A 139 6.15 1.62 5.39
CA SER A 139 7.45 0.95 5.34
C SER A 139 8.59 1.76 5.96
N LEU A 140 8.59 3.09 5.80
CA LEU A 140 9.55 3.95 6.51
C LEU A 140 9.33 3.87 8.02
N GLY A 141 8.07 3.98 8.46
CA GLY A 141 7.69 3.82 9.86
C GLY A 141 8.26 2.52 10.45
N ALA A 142 8.02 1.40 9.77
CA ALA A 142 8.56 0.09 10.12
C ALA A 142 10.09 0.09 10.25
N LEU A 143 10.80 0.58 9.22
CA LEU A 143 12.25 0.64 9.25
C LEU A 143 12.79 1.47 10.42
N TYR A 144 12.16 2.59 10.75
CA TYR A 144 12.65 3.48 11.80
C TYR A 144 12.58 2.88 13.21
N TYR A 145 11.60 2.03 13.55
CA TYR A 145 11.58 1.36 14.86
C TYR A 145 12.28 -0.01 14.86
N GLN A 146 12.41 -0.66 13.70
CA GLN A 146 12.96 -2.02 13.63
C GLN A 146 14.49 -2.07 13.47
N VAL A 147 15.12 -1.01 12.95
CA VAL A 147 16.58 -0.98 12.78
C VAL A 147 17.29 -0.29 13.95
N PRO A 148 18.56 -0.63 14.23
CA PRO A 148 19.31 0.05 15.29
C PRO A 148 19.44 1.56 15.06
N GLY A 149 19.47 2.33 16.15
CA GLY A 149 19.78 3.75 16.11
C GLY A 149 21.24 4.07 15.78
N TRP A 150 21.57 5.35 15.88
CA TRP A 150 22.95 5.83 15.76
C TRP A 150 23.84 5.23 16.88
N PRO A 151 25.09 4.81 16.60
CA PRO A 151 25.87 5.00 15.36
C PRO A 151 25.78 3.86 14.34
N LEU A 152 25.00 2.81 14.61
CA LEU A 152 24.97 1.60 13.75
C LEU A 152 24.11 1.78 12.51
N ALA A 153 22.89 2.30 12.67
CA ALA A 153 22.00 2.63 11.57
C ALA A 153 21.23 3.93 11.87
N PHE A 154 19.95 3.98 11.52
CA PHE A 154 19.16 5.21 11.50
C PHE A 154 17.85 5.11 12.28
N GLY A 155 17.68 4.06 13.08
CA GLY A 155 16.49 3.87 13.90
C GLY A 155 16.23 5.08 14.79
N ASP A 156 14.95 5.44 14.89
CA ASP A 156 14.45 6.66 15.54
C ASP A 156 12.94 6.50 15.78
N ASP A 157 12.54 6.22 17.01
CA ASP A 157 11.14 5.93 17.37
C ASP A 157 10.20 7.14 17.16
N ASP A 158 10.71 8.36 17.28
CA ASP A 158 9.93 9.58 17.03
C ASP A 158 9.58 9.69 15.54
N LYS A 159 10.54 9.37 14.67
CA LYS A 159 10.29 9.29 13.22
C LYS A 159 9.39 8.12 12.86
N ALA A 160 9.57 6.98 13.51
CA ALA A 160 8.68 5.83 13.31
C ALA A 160 7.22 6.21 13.60
N GLU A 161 6.96 6.84 14.75
CA GLU A 161 5.61 7.28 15.12
C GLU A 161 5.05 8.28 14.12
N HIS A 162 5.87 9.26 13.70
CA HIS A 162 5.47 10.27 12.72
C HIS A 162 5.01 9.62 11.40
N TYR A 163 5.81 8.70 10.87
CA TYR A 163 5.51 8.05 9.60
C TYR A 163 4.31 7.10 9.71
N LEU A 164 4.18 6.32 10.78
CA LEU A 164 3.04 5.42 10.97
C LEU A 164 1.73 6.18 11.16
N LYS A 165 1.74 7.29 11.92
CA LYS A 165 0.57 8.18 12.02
C LYS A 165 0.21 8.78 10.66
N ARG A 166 1.20 9.12 9.83
CA ARG A 166 0.93 9.60 8.48
C ARG A 166 0.32 8.52 7.59
N ALA A 167 0.83 7.29 7.65
CA ALA A 167 0.25 6.15 6.95
C ALA A 167 -1.21 5.92 7.35
N LEU A 168 -1.54 5.91 8.64
CA LEU A 168 -2.92 5.77 9.13
C LEU A 168 -3.84 6.92 8.71
N SER A 169 -3.30 8.13 8.52
CA SER A 169 -4.11 9.26 8.03
C SER A 169 -4.50 9.10 6.55
N ILE A 170 -3.78 8.28 5.79
CA ILE A 170 -4.01 8.01 4.37
C ILE A 170 -4.84 6.74 4.22
N ASP A 171 -4.42 5.66 4.88
CA ASP A 171 -5.10 4.36 4.87
C ASP A 171 -5.49 3.93 6.30
N PRO A 172 -6.58 4.49 6.85
CA PRO A 172 -6.97 4.26 8.26
C PRO A 172 -7.49 2.84 8.52
N ASP A 173 -7.94 2.15 7.48
CA ASP A 173 -8.53 0.80 7.56
C ASP A 173 -7.64 -0.26 6.89
N GLY A 174 -6.41 0.13 6.53
CA GLY A 174 -5.42 -0.69 5.87
C GLY A 174 -4.87 -1.81 6.76
N LEU A 175 -4.79 -3.01 6.20
CA LEU A 175 -4.26 -4.17 6.92
C LEU A 175 -2.79 -3.95 7.34
N ASP A 176 -1.94 -3.50 6.40
CA ASP A 176 -0.52 -3.31 6.67
C ASP A 176 -0.27 -2.09 7.58
N SER A 177 -0.94 -0.95 7.34
CA SER A 177 -0.78 0.27 8.16
C SER A 177 -1.19 0.03 9.62
N LEU A 178 -2.30 -0.66 9.85
CA LEU A 178 -2.76 -1.00 11.20
C LEU A 178 -1.89 -2.07 11.87
N TYR A 179 -1.38 -3.04 11.13
CA TYR A 179 -0.42 -4.02 11.67
C TYR A 179 0.85 -3.34 12.16
N PHE A 180 1.53 -2.56 11.32
CA PHE A 180 2.78 -1.91 11.68
C PHE A 180 2.59 -0.84 12.77
N TRP A 181 1.42 -0.20 12.84
CA TRP A 181 1.08 0.64 13.97
C TRP A 181 0.92 -0.16 15.27
N GLY A 182 0.22 -1.29 15.22
CA GLY A 182 0.08 -2.18 16.37
C GLY A 182 1.40 -2.75 16.86
N ASP A 183 2.27 -3.20 15.94
CA ASP A 183 3.61 -3.70 16.24
C ASP A 183 4.50 -2.63 16.87
N TYR A 184 4.53 -1.43 16.29
CA TYR A 184 5.21 -0.29 16.89
C TYR A 184 4.69 0.01 18.31
N LEU A 185 3.37 0.07 18.49
CA LEU A 185 2.78 0.34 19.80
C LEU A 185 3.18 -0.71 20.84
N HIS A 186 3.26 -1.98 20.45
CA HIS A 186 3.72 -3.05 21.32
C HIS A 186 5.20 -2.86 21.72
N GLU A 187 6.08 -2.55 20.78
CA GLU A 187 7.49 -2.25 21.05
C GLU A 187 7.67 -1.05 22.01
N GLN A 188 6.73 -0.09 21.97
CA GLN A 188 6.69 1.04 22.90
C GLN A 188 6.01 0.73 24.25
N GLY A 189 5.58 -0.51 24.50
CA GLY A 189 4.89 -0.93 25.71
C GLY A 189 3.44 -0.44 25.84
N ARG A 190 2.82 -0.04 24.72
CA ARG A 190 1.44 0.49 24.65
C ARG A 190 0.45 -0.60 24.23
N ASP A 191 0.48 -1.74 24.91
CA ASP A 191 -0.22 -2.97 24.50
C ASP A 191 -1.73 -2.84 24.37
N THR A 192 -2.37 -1.98 25.17
CA THR A 192 -3.81 -1.73 25.06
C THR A 192 -4.15 -1.07 23.72
N GLU A 193 -3.35 -0.10 23.28
CA GLU A 193 -3.53 0.56 21.99
C GLU A 193 -3.11 -0.37 20.84
N ALA A 194 -2.05 -1.15 21.03
CA ALA A 194 -1.61 -2.16 20.07
C ALA A 194 -2.73 -3.15 19.76
N ARG A 195 -3.37 -3.69 20.81
CA ARG A 195 -4.53 -4.60 20.68
C ARG A 195 -5.66 -3.98 19.86
N GLN A 196 -6.02 -2.73 20.14
CA GLN A 196 -7.09 -2.03 19.40
C GLN A 196 -6.74 -1.89 17.91
N ALA A 197 -5.50 -1.53 17.58
CA ALA A 197 -5.04 -1.41 16.20
C ALA A 197 -5.08 -2.76 15.47
N LEU A 198 -4.60 -3.82 16.12
CA LEU A 198 -4.52 -5.17 15.54
C LEU A 198 -5.90 -5.81 15.36
N GLU A 199 -6.81 -5.65 16.31
CA GLU A 199 -8.21 -6.08 16.17
C GLU A 199 -8.88 -5.36 15.00
N LYS A 200 -8.58 -4.07 14.81
CA LYS A 200 -9.03 -3.31 13.64
C LYS A 200 -8.41 -3.83 12.34
N ALA A 201 -7.12 -4.18 12.34
CA ALA A 201 -6.44 -4.76 11.19
C ALA A 201 -7.12 -6.05 10.70
N LEU A 202 -7.61 -6.88 11.63
CA LEU A 202 -8.39 -8.09 11.28
C LEU A 202 -9.73 -7.80 10.60
N GLN A 203 -10.24 -6.57 10.65
CA GLN A 203 -11.45 -6.14 9.94
C GLN A 203 -11.17 -5.42 8.61
N ALA A 204 -9.89 -5.23 8.25
CA ALA A 204 -9.52 -4.57 7.00
C ALA A 204 -10.17 -5.25 5.79
N PRO A 205 -10.59 -4.50 4.75
CA PRO A 205 -11.17 -5.09 3.54
C PRO A 205 -10.13 -5.96 2.79
N PRO A 206 -10.57 -7.02 2.09
CA PRO A 206 -9.68 -7.80 1.25
C PRO A 206 -9.17 -6.96 0.07
N ARG A 207 -7.90 -7.13 -0.29
CA ARG A 207 -7.28 -6.49 -1.45
C ARG A 207 -7.22 -7.47 -2.62
N PRO A 208 -7.97 -7.27 -3.72
CA PRO A 208 -7.93 -8.15 -4.88
C PRO A 208 -6.51 -8.31 -5.44
N GLY A 209 -6.09 -9.55 -5.72
CA GLY A 209 -4.74 -9.86 -6.20
C GLY A 209 -3.65 -9.87 -5.11
N ARG A 210 -4.01 -9.60 -3.85
CA ARG A 210 -3.11 -9.59 -2.68
C ARG A 210 -3.51 -10.65 -1.65
N GLU A 211 -4.30 -11.65 -2.02
CA GLU A 211 -4.91 -12.62 -1.10
C GLU A 211 -3.85 -13.38 -0.28
N ARG A 212 -2.73 -13.76 -0.91
CA ARG A 212 -1.61 -14.42 -0.21
C ARG A 212 -0.98 -13.50 0.84
N ALA A 213 -0.75 -12.24 0.49
CA ALA A 213 -0.18 -11.27 1.40
C ALA A 213 -1.14 -10.97 2.56
N ASP A 214 -2.43 -10.79 2.26
CA ASP A 214 -3.45 -10.54 3.27
C ASP A 214 -3.62 -11.71 4.22
N ALA A 215 -3.59 -12.95 3.72
CA ALA A 215 -3.63 -14.15 4.56
C ALA A 215 -2.42 -14.20 5.50
N GLY A 216 -1.21 -14.03 4.96
CA GLY A 216 0.04 -14.03 5.73
C GLY A 216 0.06 -12.94 6.81
N ARG A 217 -0.27 -11.70 6.44
CA ARG A 217 -0.33 -10.58 7.37
C ARG A 217 -1.38 -10.76 8.46
N ARG A 218 -2.51 -11.41 8.17
CA ARG A 218 -3.52 -11.73 9.20
C ARG A 218 -3.02 -12.78 10.18
N GLU A 219 -2.22 -13.75 9.75
CA GLU A 219 -1.57 -14.67 10.69
C GLU A 219 -0.56 -13.92 11.58
N GLU A 220 0.22 -13.00 11.03
CA GLU A 220 1.13 -12.14 11.82
C GLU A 220 0.37 -11.28 12.84
N VAL A 221 -0.76 -10.69 12.45
CA VAL A 221 -1.64 -9.95 13.36
C VAL A 221 -2.15 -10.84 14.50
N ARG A 222 -2.59 -12.07 14.20
CA ARG A 222 -3.06 -13.01 15.24
C ARG A 222 -1.93 -13.43 16.17
N ALA A 223 -0.76 -13.75 15.63
CA ALA A 223 0.41 -14.11 16.41
C ALA A 223 0.82 -12.98 17.37
N LEU A 224 0.80 -11.73 16.90
CA LEU A 224 1.09 -10.57 17.76
C LEU A 224 0.01 -10.36 18.83
N LEU A 225 -1.28 -10.52 18.50
CA LEU A 225 -2.36 -10.45 19.51
C LEU A 225 -2.22 -11.48 20.63
N GLU A 226 -1.65 -12.65 20.35
CA GLU A 226 -1.36 -13.69 21.33
C GLU A 226 -0.27 -13.25 22.32
N THR A 227 0.76 -12.53 21.88
CA THR A 227 1.82 -12.04 22.78
C THR A 227 1.33 -10.94 23.72
N LEU A 228 0.31 -10.16 23.31
CA LEU A 228 -0.32 -9.13 24.16
C LEU A 228 -1.23 -9.71 25.26
N GLY A 229 -1.48 -11.02 25.25
CA GLY A 229 -2.43 -11.71 26.14
C GLY A 229 -1.79 -12.38 27.35
N THR A 230 -0.46 -12.35 27.47
CA THR A 230 0.33 -12.97 28.53
C THR A 230 0.94 -11.93 29.45
#